data_AF-A0A953TGJ1-F1
#
_entry.id   AF-A0A953TGJ1-F1
#
_cell.length_a   1.000
_cell.length_b   1.000
_cell.length_c   1.000
_cell.angle_alpha   90.00
_cell.angle_beta   90.00
_cell.angle_gamma   90.00
#
_symmetry.space_group_name_H-M   'P 1'
#
loop_
_entity.id
_entity.type
_entity.pdbx_description
1 polymer ?
#
loop_
_entity_poly.entity_id
_entity_poly.type
_entity_poly.pdbx_seq_one_letter_code
_entity_poly.pdbx_strand_id
1 'polypeptide(L)'
;MNRGARLLTVLAAAAALLSTTGCRQLEARGALNEGVQAYKSGNYEKAIERFKTAVDRDDKLKVAKLYLATAYTSQYVPGVETPENLQMAQQAIEQYKAVLADEPQNVTSLKGIAYLYMQMKKFDDARDFYKRSIGADPNDPETYYSVGVLDWTAVYKDSADRKSKEGLKVDDEMKGKRDQKLCEDIRAANSARLDEGLDMLQKAMEKRQDYDDAMVYVNLLYLRKADMACNDPEGRAMARKMSEDWSNKAMDARKRKQEAAAKKGGNGIILDQPSK
;
A
#
# COMPACT_ATOMS: atom_id res chain seq x y z
N MET A 1 -50.66 25.21 -34.25
CA MET A 1 -49.98 24.64 -33.05
C MET A 1 -48.66 25.37 -32.83
N ASN A 2 -48.46 25.84 -31.61
CA ASN A 2 -47.72 27.05 -31.26
C ASN A 2 -46.20 26.80 -31.08
N ARG A 3 -45.37 27.13 -32.09
CA ARG A 3 -43.90 26.93 -32.05
C ARG A 3 -43.21 27.75 -30.94
N GLY A 4 -43.71 28.96 -30.66
CA GLY A 4 -43.18 29.82 -29.58
C GLY A 4 -43.46 29.27 -28.18
N ALA A 5 -44.66 28.71 -27.96
CA ALA A 5 -45.00 28.07 -26.68
C ALA A 5 -44.16 26.81 -26.43
N ARG A 6 -43.86 26.03 -27.48
CA ARG A 6 -42.94 24.87 -27.39
C ARG A 6 -41.49 25.26 -27.07
N LEU A 7 -41.01 26.40 -27.57
CA LEU A 7 -39.65 26.87 -27.29
C LEU A 7 -39.50 27.35 -25.84
N LEU A 8 -40.49 28.09 -25.33
CA LEU A 8 -40.54 28.60 -23.96
C LEU A 8 -40.65 27.48 -22.93
N THR A 9 -41.44 26.43 -23.19
CA THR A 9 -41.53 25.27 -22.30
C THR A 9 -40.24 24.47 -22.26
N VAL A 10 -39.54 24.33 -23.40
CA VAL A 10 -38.22 23.66 -23.44
C VAL A 10 -37.17 24.46 -22.67
N LEU A 11 -37.15 25.79 -22.81
CA LEU A 11 -36.23 26.67 -22.06
C LEU A 11 -36.50 26.66 -20.55
N ALA A 12 -37.77 26.70 -20.13
CA ALA A 12 -38.14 26.62 -18.72
C ALA A 12 -37.80 25.25 -18.10
N ALA A 13 -38.01 24.16 -18.85
CA ALA A 13 -37.61 22.82 -18.43
C ALA A 13 -36.08 22.70 -18.30
N ALA A 14 -35.31 23.25 -19.24
CA ALA A 14 -33.84 23.27 -19.18
C ALA A 14 -33.32 24.08 -17.97
N ALA A 15 -33.92 25.24 -17.67
CA ALA A 15 -33.55 26.05 -16.51
C ALA A 15 -33.87 25.36 -15.17
N ALA A 16 -35.01 24.66 -15.08
CA ALA A 16 -35.37 23.87 -13.89
C ALA A 16 -34.47 22.63 -13.68
N LEU A 17 -34.00 22.02 -14.77
CA LEU A 17 -33.03 20.91 -14.71
C LEU A 17 -31.63 21.40 -14.26
N LEU A 18 -31.21 22.58 -14.70
CA LEU A 18 -29.94 23.18 -14.28
C LEU A 18 -29.94 23.58 -12.80
N SER A 19 -31.04 24.15 -12.30
CA SER A 19 -31.14 24.57 -10.89
C SER A 19 -31.14 23.39 -9.91
N THR A 20 -31.86 22.31 -10.24
CA THR A 20 -31.92 21.09 -9.42
C THR A 20 -30.61 20.32 -9.41
N THR A 21 -29.90 20.26 -10.54
CA THR A 21 -28.57 19.64 -10.63
C THR A 21 -27.53 20.43 -9.81
N GLY A 22 -27.59 21.76 -9.86
CA GLY A 22 -26.72 22.64 -9.07
C GLY A 22 -26.91 22.49 -7.56
N CYS A 23 -28.16 22.40 -7.08
CA CYS A 23 -28.42 22.18 -5.66
C CYS A 23 -27.88 20.83 -5.16
N ARG A 24 -28.04 19.75 -5.94
CA ARG A 24 -27.52 18.41 -5.56
C ARG A 24 -26.00 18.39 -5.47
N GLN A 25 -25.29 19.06 -6.39
CA GLN A 25 -23.83 19.17 -6.33
C GLN A 25 -23.33 20.01 -5.14
N LEU A 26 -24.06 21.06 -4.75
CA LEU A 26 -23.75 21.84 -3.55
C LEU A 26 -23.94 21.01 -2.27
N GLU A 27 -25.03 20.27 -2.17
CA GLU A 27 -25.27 19.33 -1.06
C GLU A 27 -24.15 18.28 -0.97
N ALA A 28 -23.74 17.71 -2.11
CA ALA A 28 -22.66 16.72 -2.16
C ALA A 28 -21.35 17.28 -1.59
N ARG A 29 -20.98 18.51 -1.98
CA ARG A 29 -19.77 19.19 -1.49
C ARG A 29 -19.87 19.57 -0.01
N GLY A 30 -21.05 19.99 0.46
CA GLY A 30 -21.30 20.24 1.87
C GLY A 30 -21.08 18.98 2.71
N ALA A 31 -21.72 17.88 2.32
CA ALA A 31 -21.55 16.59 2.98
C ALA A 31 -20.10 16.09 2.93
N LEU A 32 -19.40 16.27 1.81
CA LEU A 32 -17.97 15.96 1.70
C LEU A 32 -17.15 16.72 2.75
N ASN A 33 -17.36 18.04 2.87
CA ASN A 33 -16.62 18.86 3.83
C ASN A 33 -16.90 18.43 5.28
N GLU A 34 -18.16 18.18 5.63
CA GLU A 34 -18.53 17.64 6.95
C GLU A 34 -17.86 16.30 7.23
N GLY A 35 -17.81 15.41 6.24
CA GLY A 35 -17.14 14.12 6.33
C GLY A 35 -15.63 14.25 6.55
N VAL A 36 -14.97 15.17 5.82
CA VAL A 36 -13.54 15.45 6.00
C VAL A 36 -13.24 15.97 7.41
N GLN A 37 -14.10 16.84 7.97
CA GLN A 37 -13.93 17.31 9.34
C GLN A 37 -14.10 16.17 10.35
N ALA A 38 -15.15 15.36 10.20
CA ALA A 38 -15.37 14.19 11.07
C ALA A 38 -14.19 13.20 11.01
N TYR A 39 -13.67 12.93 9.81
CA TYR A 39 -12.52 12.05 9.60
C TYR A 39 -11.27 12.58 10.32
N LYS A 40 -10.98 13.88 10.18
CA LYS A 40 -9.84 14.53 10.85
C LYS A 40 -9.96 14.50 12.37
N SER A 41 -11.18 14.50 12.89
CA SER A 41 -11.46 14.35 14.33
C SER A 41 -11.49 12.88 14.79
N GLY A 42 -11.18 11.91 13.92
CA GLY A 42 -11.19 10.48 14.23
C GLY A 42 -12.58 9.86 14.35
N ASN A 43 -13.64 10.59 14.02
CA ASN A 43 -15.01 10.08 14.02
C ASN A 43 -15.32 9.46 12.65
N TYR A 44 -14.84 8.23 12.45
CA TYR A 44 -14.92 7.55 11.17
C TYR A 44 -16.34 7.14 10.79
N GLU A 45 -17.20 6.78 11.76
CA GLU A 45 -18.59 6.44 11.52
C GLU A 45 -19.36 7.63 10.92
N LYS A 46 -19.22 8.82 11.54
CA LYS A 46 -19.83 10.04 11.02
C LYS A 46 -19.21 10.41 9.67
N ALA A 47 -17.90 10.25 9.51
CA ALA A 47 -17.24 10.50 8.24
C ALA A 47 -17.83 9.64 7.11
N ILE A 48 -17.98 8.34 7.33
CA ILE A 48 -18.59 7.39 6.39
C ILE A 48 -20.01 7.82 6.03
N GLU A 49 -20.84 8.17 7.01
CA GLU A 49 -22.22 8.62 6.76
C GLU A 49 -22.28 9.86 5.85
N ARG A 50 -21.43 10.86 6.14
CA ARG A 50 -21.35 12.09 5.36
C ARG A 50 -20.78 11.85 3.95
N PHE A 51 -19.76 11.01 3.82
CA PHE A 51 -19.22 10.66 2.50
C PHE A 51 -20.20 9.84 1.66
N LYS A 52 -20.96 8.92 2.24
CA LYS A 52 -22.07 8.24 1.55
C LYS A 52 -23.09 9.24 1.01
N THR A 53 -23.49 10.20 1.84
CA THR A 53 -24.40 11.28 1.42
C THR A 53 -23.82 12.06 0.23
N ALA A 54 -22.52 12.36 0.24
CA ALA A 54 -21.87 13.03 -0.87
C ALA A 54 -21.91 12.21 -2.17
N VAL A 55 -21.61 10.91 -2.10
CA VAL A 55 -21.67 9.99 -3.25
C VAL A 55 -23.10 9.81 -3.77
N ASP A 56 -24.10 9.73 -2.88
CA ASP A 56 -25.51 9.59 -3.27
C ASP A 56 -26.07 10.86 -3.96
N ARG A 57 -25.49 12.03 -3.64
CA ARG A 57 -25.89 13.31 -4.22
C ARG A 57 -25.17 13.62 -5.53
N ASP A 58 -23.93 13.19 -5.67
CA ASP A 58 -23.13 13.28 -6.89
C ASP A 58 -22.25 12.03 -7.04
N ASP A 59 -22.72 11.06 -7.82
CA ASP A 59 -22.03 9.79 -8.06
C ASP A 59 -20.75 9.99 -8.88
N LYS A 60 -20.60 11.11 -9.58
CA LYS A 60 -19.39 11.47 -10.33
C LYS A 60 -18.35 12.18 -9.47
N LEU A 61 -18.66 12.48 -8.20
CA LEU A 61 -17.73 13.12 -7.28
C LEU A 61 -16.68 12.12 -6.77
N LYS A 62 -15.69 11.83 -7.62
CA LYS A 62 -14.63 10.83 -7.37
C LYS A 62 -13.89 11.06 -6.05
N VAL A 63 -13.64 12.32 -5.69
CA VAL A 63 -13.02 12.67 -4.42
C VAL A 63 -13.84 12.16 -3.23
N ALA A 64 -15.18 12.21 -3.28
CA ALA A 64 -16.03 11.66 -2.22
C ALA A 64 -15.94 10.13 -2.15
N LYS A 65 -15.86 9.43 -3.29
CA LYS A 65 -15.61 7.98 -3.34
C LYS A 65 -14.26 7.62 -2.71
N LEU A 66 -13.20 8.36 -3.02
CA LEU A 66 -11.86 8.14 -2.44
C LEU A 66 -11.86 8.35 -0.92
N TYR A 67 -12.50 9.41 -0.43
CA TYR A 67 -12.64 9.66 1.00
C TYR A 67 -13.47 8.59 1.71
N LEU A 68 -14.59 8.16 1.09
CA LEU A 68 -15.39 7.06 1.61
C LEU A 68 -14.57 5.76 1.69
N ALA A 69 -13.82 5.43 0.64
CA ALA A 69 -12.94 4.27 0.61
C ALA A 69 -11.87 4.33 1.72
N THR A 70 -11.27 5.50 1.92
CA THR A 70 -10.26 5.72 2.96
C THR A 70 -10.85 5.61 4.37
N ALA A 71 -12.08 6.12 4.58
CA ALA A 71 -12.79 5.99 5.84
C ALA A 71 -13.13 4.53 6.17
N TYR A 72 -13.62 3.76 5.18
CA TYR A 72 -13.79 2.32 5.34
C TYR A 72 -12.47 1.58 5.60
N THR A 73 -11.40 1.95 4.89
CA THR A 73 -10.05 1.39 5.11
C THR A 73 -9.56 1.65 6.54
N SER A 74 -9.89 2.80 7.11
CA SER A 74 -9.49 3.18 8.49
C SER A 74 -10.24 2.39 9.57
N GLN A 75 -11.46 1.94 9.28
CA GLN A 75 -12.26 1.10 10.17
C GLN A 75 -11.94 -0.38 10.05
N TYR A 76 -11.27 -0.79 8.97
CA TYR A 76 -10.82 -2.16 8.81
C TYR A 76 -9.65 -2.47 9.74
N VAL A 77 -9.80 -3.52 10.54
CA VAL A 77 -8.78 -4.00 11.49
C VAL A 77 -8.08 -5.24 10.91
N PRO A 78 -6.78 -5.17 10.57
CA PRO A 78 -6.04 -6.33 10.07
C PRO A 78 -6.05 -7.50 11.06
N GLY A 79 -6.22 -8.72 10.55
CA GLY A 79 -6.20 -9.95 11.34
C GLY A 79 -7.51 -10.29 12.08
N VAL A 80 -8.52 -9.43 12.02
CA VAL A 80 -9.86 -9.71 12.57
C VAL A 80 -10.78 -10.21 11.44
N GLU A 81 -11.34 -11.41 11.59
CA GLU A 81 -12.12 -12.07 10.52
C GLU A 81 -13.63 -12.09 10.80
N THR A 82 -14.17 -11.03 11.42
CA THR A 82 -15.63 -10.90 11.59
C THR A 82 -16.30 -10.43 10.29
N PRO A 83 -17.57 -10.80 10.05
CA PRO A 83 -18.31 -10.35 8.86
C PRO A 83 -18.31 -8.83 8.70
N GLU A 84 -18.48 -8.08 9.80
CA GLU A 84 -18.52 -6.62 9.81
C GLU A 84 -17.17 -6.02 9.41
N ASN A 85 -16.06 -6.58 9.92
CA ASN A 85 -14.73 -6.11 9.57
C ASN A 85 -14.41 -6.38 8.09
N LEU A 86 -14.73 -7.58 7.60
CA LEU A 86 -14.56 -7.94 6.19
C LEU A 86 -15.44 -7.09 5.26
N GLN A 87 -16.64 -6.70 5.73
CA GLN A 87 -17.51 -5.79 4.99
C GLN A 87 -16.88 -4.41 4.82
N MET A 88 -16.18 -3.87 5.83
CA MET A 88 -15.47 -2.59 5.70
C MET A 88 -14.41 -2.65 4.60
N ALA A 89 -13.58 -3.70 4.56
CA ALA A 89 -12.60 -3.90 3.50
C ALA A 89 -13.25 -4.01 2.11
N GLN A 90 -14.35 -4.76 2.01
CA GLN A 90 -15.06 -4.94 0.75
C GLN A 90 -15.67 -3.62 0.25
N GLN A 91 -16.30 -2.85 1.13
CA GLN A 91 -16.86 -1.53 0.80
C GLN A 91 -15.77 -0.55 0.37
N ALA A 92 -14.60 -0.56 1.03
CA ALA A 92 -13.47 0.25 0.59
C ALA A 92 -13.00 -0.13 -0.83
N ILE A 93 -12.82 -1.42 -1.12
CA ILE A 93 -12.41 -1.91 -2.44
C ILE A 93 -13.43 -1.51 -3.52
N GLU A 94 -14.72 -1.61 -3.23
CA GLU A 94 -15.79 -1.20 -4.17
C GLU A 94 -15.70 0.28 -4.53
N GLN A 95 -15.50 1.15 -3.54
CA GLN A 95 -15.37 2.59 -3.81
C GLN A 95 -14.08 2.93 -4.59
N TYR A 96 -12.96 2.29 -4.27
CA TYR A 96 -11.74 2.44 -5.08
C TYR A 96 -11.92 1.93 -6.52
N LYS A 97 -12.58 0.76 -6.71
CA LYS A 97 -12.90 0.22 -8.04
C LYS A 97 -13.83 1.14 -8.83
N ALA A 98 -14.79 1.78 -8.16
CA ALA A 98 -15.68 2.75 -8.79
C ALA A 98 -14.92 3.98 -9.32
N VAL A 99 -13.80 4.38 -8.69
CA VAL A 99 -12.92 5.43 -9.23
C VAL A 99 -12.09 4.89 -10.40
N LEU A 100 -11.57 3.66 -10.29
CA LEU A 100 -10.77 3.03 -11.36
C LEU A 100 -11.56 2.77 -12.65
N ALA A 101 -12.89 2.66 -12.57
CA ALA A 101 -13.74 2.53 -13.75
C ALA A 101 -13.60 3.74 -14.69
N ASP A 102 -13.41 4.95 -14.15
CA ASP A 102 -13.20 6.18 -14.92
C ASP A 102 -11.72 6.57 -15.03
N GLU A 103 -10.91 6.22 -14.04
CA GLU A 103 -9.48 6.55 -13.95
C GLU A 103 -8.65 5.29 -13.70
N PRO A 104 -8.37 4.47 -14.74
CA PRO A 104 -7.70 3.18 -14.57
C PRO A 104 -6.29 3.26 -13.95
N GLN A 105 -5.67 4.44 -13.99
CA GLN A 105 -4.35 4.76 -13.45
C GLN A 105 -4.42 5.61 -12.16
N ASN A 106 -5.57 5.69 -11.48
CA ASN A 106 -5.65 6.42 -10.21
C ASN A 106 -4.79 5.72 -9.13
N VAL A 107 -3.64 6.33 -8.83
CA VAL A 107 -2.62 5.78 -7.91
C VAL A 107 -3.20 5.51 -6.52
N THR A 108 -4.00 6.44 -5.99
CA THR A 108 -4.63 6.28 -4.67
C THR A 108 -5.51 5.04 -4.60
N SER A 109 -6.35 4.83 -5.61
CA SER A 109 -7.21 3.64 -5.69
C SER A 109 -6.42 2.35 -5.89
N LEU A 110 -5.38 2.36 -6.75
CA LEU A 110 -4.52 1.19 -6.96
C LEU A 110 -3.82 0.80 -5.66
N LYS A 111 -3.18 1.75 -4.97
CA LYS A 111 -2.51 1.53 -3.67
C LYS A 111 -3.50 1.11 -2.58
N GLY A 112 -4.67 1.73 -2.52
CA GLY A 112 -5.70 1.43 -1.51
C GLY A 112 -6.22 0.00 -1.62
N ILE A 113 -6.51 -0.47 -2.84
CA ILE A 113 -6.91 -1.86 -3.08
C ILE A 113 -5.75 -2.81 -2.77
N ALA A 114 -4.53 -2.49 -3.23
CA ALA A 114 -3.35 -3.31 -2.99
C ALA A 114 -3.09 -3.49 -1.48
N TYR A 115 -3.17 -2.41 -0.71
CA TYR A 115 -3.04 -2.43 0.73
C TYR A 115 -4.07 -3.34 1.39
N LEU A 116 -5.35 -3.21 1.04
CA LEU A 116 -6.41 -4.06 1.61
C LEU A 116 -6.21 -5.53 1.26
N TYR A 117 -5.84 -5.85 0.02
CA TYR A 117 -5.50 -7.22 -0.36
C TYR A 117 -4.29 -7.76 0.40
N MET A 118 -3.28 -6.93 0.66
CA MET A 118 -2.13 -7.32 1.47
C MET A 118 -2.57 -7.67 2.91
N GLN A 119 -3.41 -6.83 3.54
CA GLN A 119 -3.90 -7.11 4.91
C GLN A 119 -4.81 -8.36 4.96
N MET A 120 -5.58 -8.60 3.90
CA MET A 120 -6.39 -9.81 3.73
C MET A 120 -5.56 -11.05 3.32
N LYS A 121 -4.22 -10.94 3.29
CA LYS A 121 -3.28 -12.00 2.89
C LYS A 121 -3.48 -12.51 1.45
N LYS A 122 -4.15 -11.73 0.60
CA LYS A 122 -4.29 -11.97 -0.85
C LYS A 122 -3.09 -11.39 -1.58
N PHE A 123 -1.92 -11.99 -1.35
CA PHE A 123 -0.64 -11.39 -1.73
C PHE A 123 -0.43 -11.23 -3.24
N ASP A 124 -0.90 -12.17 -4.05
CA ASP A 124 -0.74 -12.04 -5.52
C ASP A 124 -1.67 -10.96 -6.10
N ASP A 125 -2.89 -10.81 -5.58
CA ASP A 125 -3.79 -9.70 -5.95
C ASP A 125 -3.20 -8.36 -5.52
N ALA A 126 -2.67 -8.27 -4.29
CA ALA A 126 -2.00 -7.07 -3.79
C ALA A 126 -0.83 -6.67 -4.70
N ARG A 127 -0.05 -7.66 -5.12
CA ARG A 127 1.11 -7.46 -6.00
C ARG A 127 0.71 -6.93 -7.37
N ASP A 128 -0.34 -7.47 -7.99
CA ASP A 128 -0.85 -6.97 -9.27
C ASP A 128 -1.21 -5.48 -9.19
N PHE A 129 -1.99 -5.10 -8.16
CA PHE A 129 -2.39 -3.70 -7.99
C PHE A 129 -1.21 -2.78 -7.68
N TYR A 130 -0.22 -3.19 -6.89
CA TYR A 130 1.00 -2.40 -6.70
C TYR A 130 1.82 -2.27 -7.99
N LYS A 131 1.94 -3.32 -8.81
CA LYS A 131 2.62 -3.24 -10.12
C LYS A 131 1.90 -2.31 -11.10
N ARG A 132 0.56 -2.32 -11.09
CA ARG A 132 -0.23 -1.34 -11.84
C ARG A 132 -0.01 0.09 -11.32
N SER A 133 0.13 0.25 -10.00
CA SER A 133 0.46 1.55 -9.39
C SER A 133 1.84 2.05 -9.81
N ILE A 134 2.85 1.18 -9.91
CA ILE A 134 4.18 1.53 -10.46
C ILE A 134 4.04 2.06 -11.89
N GLY A 135 3.19 1.44 -12.71
CA GLY A 135 2.92 1.90 -14.07
C GLY A 135 2.19 3.26 -14.14
N ALA A 136 1.46 3.63 -13.09
CA ALA A 136 0.75 4.91 -12.99
C ALA A 136 1.63 6.03 -12.41
N ASP A 137 2.46 5.72 -11.41
CA ASP A 137 3.48 6.63 -10.86
C ASP A 137 4.81 5.90 -10.64
N PRO A 138 5.74 5.97 -11.61
CA PRO A 138 7.05 5.33 -11.52
C PRO A 138 8.00 5.98 -10.51
N ASN A 139 7.64 7.09 -9.88
CA ASN A 139 8.48 7.80 -8.92
C ASN A 139 8.10 7.55 -7.46
N ASP A 140 7.01 6.82 -7.20
CA ASP A 140 6.62 6.47 -5.83
C ASP A 140 7.48 5.30 -5.29
N PRO A 141 8.45 5.56 -4.37
CA PRO A 141 9.27 4.51 -3.78
C PRO A 141 8.46 3.43 -3.05
N GLU A 142 7.29 3.78 -2.51
CA GLU A 142 6.50 2.88 -1.68
C GLU A 142 5.92 1.73 -2.49
N THR A 143 5.56 1.97 -3.75
CA THR A 143 4.98 0.94 -4.62
C THR A 143 6.00 -0.15 -4.96
N TYR A 144 7.24 0.24 -5.27
CA TYR A 144 8.34 -0.71 -5.45
C TYR A 144 8.67 -1.46 -4.16
N TYR A 145 8.75 -0.74 -3.03
CA TYR A 145 8.97 -1.35 -1.73
C TYR A 145 7.90 -2.40 -1.41
N SER A 146 6.61 -2.10 -1.61
CA SER A 146 5.52 -3.03 -1.37
C SER A 146 5.61 -4.29 -2.23
N VAL A 147 5.98 -4.19 -3.51
CA VAL A 147 6.21 -5.38 -4.35
C VAL A 147 7.38 -6.21 -3.80
N GLY A 148 8.50 -5.55 -3.43
CA GLY A 148 9.65 -6.23 -2.82
C GLY A 148 9.32 -6.97 -1.53
N VAL A 149 8.50 -6.38 -0.66
CA VAL A 149 8.01 -7.02 0.58
C VAL A 149 7.10 -8.21 0.27
N LEU A 150 6.20 -8.08 -0.72
CA LEU A 150 5.33 -9.19 -1.13
C LEU A 150 6.12 -10.34 -1.73
N ASP A 151 7.17 -10.05 -2.50
CA ASP A 151 8.06 -11.06 -3.07
C ASP A 151 8.89 -11.76 -2.00
N TRP A 152 9.45 -11.02 -1.04
CA TRP A 152 10.07 -11.62 0.13
C TRP A 152 9.09 -12.53 0.91
N THR A 153 7.86 -12.05 1.14
CA THR A 153 6.84 -12.80 1.89
C THR A 153 6.50 -14.12 1.20
N ALA A 154 6.34 -14.09 -0.12
CA ALA A 154 6.05 -15.28 -0.92
C ALA A 154 7.20 -16.30 -0.86
N VAL A 155 8.45 -15.83 -1.06
CA VAL A 155 9.65 -16.68 -0.99
C VAL A 155 9.82 -17.28 0.41
N TYR A 156 9.67 -16.47 1.45
CA TYR A 156 9.77 -16.92 2.84
C TYR A 156 8.72 -17.99 3.16
N LYS A 157 7.45 -17.75 2.79
CA LYS A 157 6.35 -18.66 3.08
C LYS A 157 6.50 -19.99 2.33
N ASP A 158 6.80 -19.97 1.04
CA ASP A 158 7.00 -21.21 0.25
C ASP A 158 8.18 -22.02 0.78
N SER A 159 9.30 -21.37 1.10
CA SER A 159 10.46 -22.02 1.73
C SER A 159 10.11 -22.64 3.09
N ALA A 160 9.44 -21.89 3.97
CA ALA A 160 9.00 -22.37 5.28
C ALA A 160 8.05 -23.56 5.18
N ASP A 161 7.04 -23.48 4.29
CA ASP A 161 6.06 -24.55 4.09
C ASP A 161 6.71 -25.83 3.56
N ARG A 162 7.69 -25.72 2.64
CA ARG A 162 8.43 -26.86 2.09
C ARG A 162 9.36 -27.48 3.14
N LYS A 163 10.14 -26.66 3.86
CA LYS A 163 11.01 -27.12 4.94
C LYS A 163 10.23 -27.83 6.05
N SER A 164 9.10 -27.26 6.46
CA SER A 164 8.27 -27.84 7.51
C SER A 164 7.73 -29.23 7.14
N LYS A 165 7.44 -29.49 5.87
CA LYS A 165 7.01 -30.82 5.39
C LYS A 165 8.10 -31.88 5.50
N GLU A 166 9.37 -31.46 5.47
CA GLU A 166 10.54 -32.32 5.66
C GLU A 166 11.06 -32.35 7.11
N GLY A 167 10.28 -31.80 8.05
CA GLY A 167 10.63 -31.74 9.47
C GLY A 167 11.75 -30.75 9.80
N LEU A 168 12.02 -29.79 8.91
CA LEU A 168 13.01 -28.73 9.11
C LEU A 168 12.33 -27.43 9.57
N LYS A 169 13.02 -26.67 10.41
CA LYS A 169 12.68 -25.27 10.71
C LYS A 169 13.12 -24.36 9.57
N VAL A 170 12.48 -23.20 9.44
CA VAL A 170 12.79 -22.24 8.36
C VAL A 170 14.25 -21.77 8.34
N ASP A 171 14.89 -21.73 9.52
CA ASP A 171 16.28 -21.32 9.71
C ASP A 171 17.27 -22.48 9.71
N ASP A 172 16.79 -23.74 9.65
CA ASP A 172 17.67 -24.88 9.49
C ASP A 172 18.35 -24.79 8.12
N GLU A 173 19.67 -24.87 8.11
CA GLU A 173 20.43 -24.88 6.87
C GLU A 173 20.24 -26.21 6.14
N MET A 174 19.84 -26.15 4.86
CA MET A 174 19.77 -27.31 3.98
C MET A 174 21.19 -27.72 3.53
N LYS A 175 21.87 -28.53 4.36
CA LYS A 175 23.26 -28.94 4.12
C LYS A 175 23.35 -30.40 3.71
N GLY A 176 23.97 -30.62 2.55
CA GLY A 176 24.40 -31.94 2.11
C GLY A 176 23.33 -32.71 1.35
N LYS A 177 23.65 -33.98 1.05
CA LYS A 177 22.90 -34.79 0.08
C LYS A 177 21.44 -35.02 0.43
N ARG A 178 21.09 -35.05 1.73
CA ARG A 178 19.73 -35.28 2.21
C ARG A 178 18.79 -34.14 1.79
N ASP A 179 19.23 -32.90 1.92
CA ASP A 179 18.40 -31.71 1.70
C ASP A 179 18.56 -31.14 0.28
N GLN A 180 19.43 -31.75 -0.54
CA GLN A 180 19.77 -31.24 -1.87
C GLN A 180 18.54 -31.06 -2.76
N LYS A 181 17.67 -32.08 -2.81
CA LYS A 181 16.47 -32.05 -3.64
C LYS A 181 15.50 -30.97 -3.18
N LEU A 182 15.27 -30.86 -1.87
CA LEU A 182 14.45 -29.82 -1.27
C LEU A 182 14.99 -28.42 -1.61
N CYS A 183 16.30 -28.22 -1.48
CA CYS A 183 16.93 -26.95 -1.80
C CYS A 183 16.76 -26.59 -3.29
N GLU A 184 16.98 -27.55 -4.19
CA GLU A 184 16.79 -27.35 -5.63
C GLU A 184 15.35 -26.99 -5.98
N ASP A 185 14.37 -27.64 -5.35
CA ASP A 185 12.95 -27.39 -5.58
C ASP A 185 12.54 -26.00 -5.05
N ILE A 186 12.99 -25.61 -3.85
CA ILE A 186 12.79 -24.25 -3.32
C ILE A 186 13.46 -23.23 -4.25
N ARG A 187 14.69 -23.48 -4.68
CA ARG A 187 15.42 -22.58 -5.57
C ARG A 187 14.69 -22.40 -6.89
N ALA A 188 14.27 -23.49 -7.53
CA ALA A 188 13.57 -23.46 -8.80
C ALA A 188 12.23 -22.71 -8.71
N ALA A 189 11.47 -22.90 -7.62
CA ALA A 189 10.19 -22.21 -7.42
C ALA A 189 10.34 -20.71 -7.15
N ASN A 190 11.45 -20.26 -6.56
CA ASN A 190 11.55 -18.93 -5.97
C ASN A 190 12.59 -17.99 -6.61
N SER A 191 13.54 -18.48 -7.41
CA SER A 191 14.66 -17.64 -7.88
C SER A 191 14.21 -16.39 -8.64
N ALA A 192 13.27 -16.53 -9.59
CA ALA A 192 12.78 -15.39 -10.36
C ALA A 192 12.08 -14.35 -9.47
N ARG A 193 11.27 -14.80 -8.50
CA ARG A 193 10.56 -13.90 -7.58
C ARG A 193 11.51 -13.23 -6.59
N LEU A 194 12.54 -13.94 -6.13
CA LEU A 194 13.60 -13.39 -5.29
C LEU A 194 14.36 -12.28 -6.02
N ASP A 195 14.77 -12.54 -7.27
CA ASP A 195 15.54 -11.57 -8.04
C ASP A 195 14.67 -10.33 -8.42
N GLU A 196 13.38 -10.52 -8.74
CA GLU A 196 12.44 -9.39 -8.93
C GLU A 196 12.27 -8.60 -7.62
N GLY A 197 12.14 -9.27 -6.47
CA GLY A 197 12.06 -8.62 -5.18
C GLY A 197 13.28 -7.74 -4.86
N LEU A 198 14.49 -8.21 -5.18
CA LEU A 198 15.72 -7.43 -5.03
C LEU A 198 15.75 -6.21 -5.97
N ASP A 199 15.34 -6.38 -7.24
CA ASP A 199 15.25 -5.29 -8.22
C ASP A 199 14.23 -4.22 -7.79
N MET A 200 13.05 -4.63 -7.31
CA MET A 200 12.04 -3.70 -6.81
C MET A 200 12.56 -2.90 -5.60
N LEU A 201 13.21 -3.55 -4.63
CA LEU A 201 13.75 -2.84 -3.47
C LEU A 201 14.90 -1.90 -3.87
N GLN A 202 15.73 -2.29 -4.83
CA GLN A 202 16.76 -1.41 -5.39
C GLN A 202 16.15 -0.16 -6.02
N LYS A 203 15.10 -0.32 -6.85
CA LYS A 203 14.34 0.81 -7.42
C LYS A 203 13.70 1.68 -6.35
N ALA A 204 13.16 1.10 -5.28
CA ALA A 204 12.65 1.88 -4.15
C ALA A 204 13.74 2.78 -3.54
N MET A 205 14.96 2.27 -3.38
CA MET A 205 16.10 3.00 -2.83
C MET A 205 16.69 4.03 -3.82
N GLU A 206 16.56 3.82 -5.12
CA GLU A 206 16.90 4.84 -6.13
C GLU A 206 15.99 6.08 -6.01
N LYS A 207 14.72 5.88 -5.65
CA LYS A 207 13.75 6.97 -5.42
C LYS A 207 13.85 7.57 -4.02
N ARG A 208 14.24 6.79 -3.01
CA ARG A 208 14.40 7.21 -1.61
C ARG A 208 15.68 6.61 -1.03
N GLN A 209 16.78 7.36 -1.08
CA GLN A 209 18.12 6.84 -0.73
C GLN A 209 18.27 6.41 0.74
N ASP A 210 17.51 7.02 1.66
CA ASP A 210 17.53 6.71 3.09
C ASP A 210 16.42 5.73 3.50
N TYR A 211 15.90 4.91 2.56
CA TYR A 211 14.82 3.98 2.84
C TYR A 211 15.29 2.74 3.63
N ASP A 212 15.55 2.91 4.93
CA ASP A 212 16.06 1.87 5.81
C ASP A 212 15.15 0.63 5.86
N ASP A 213 13.82 0.80 5.78
CA ASP A 213 12.90 -0.34 5.68
C ASP A 213 13.17 -1.19 4.42
N ALA A 214 13.40 -0.56 3.25
CA ALA A 214 13.74 -1.30 2.04
C ALA A 214 15.07 -2.06 2.19
N MET A 215 16.07 -1.45 2.84
CA MET A 215 17.36 -2.09 3.12
C MET A 215 17.21 -3.33 4.00
N VAL A 216 16.30 -3.31 4.98
CA VAL A 216 15.97 -4.48 5.80
C VAL A 216 15.47 -5.63 4.93
N TYR A 217 14.55 -5.38 4.00
CA TYR A 217 14.04 -6.45 3.13
C TYR A 217 15.07 -6.94 2.11
N VAL A 218 16.00 -6.09 1.66
CA VAL A 218 17.13 -6.54 0.83
C VAL A 218 18.00 -7.52 1.62
N ASN A 219 18.35 -7.20 2.86
CA ASN A 219 19.03 -8.12 3.76
C ASN A 219 18.28 -9.46 3.87
N LEU A 220 16.98 -9.43 4.15
CA LEU A 220 16.19 -10.64 4.33
C LEU A 220 16.10 -11.50 3.03
N LEU A 221 16.05 -10.87 1.86
CA LEU A 221 16.11 -11.59 0.58
C LEU A 221 17.49 -12.22 0.34
N TYR A 222 18.58 -11.56 0.74
CA TYR A 222 19.92 -12.16 0.68
C TYR A 222 20.07 -13.35 1.64
N LEU A 223 19.42 -13.34 2.81
CA LEU A 223 19.35 -14.53 3.67
C LEU A 223 18.64 -15.69 2.96
N ARG A 224 17.53 -15.43 2.25
CA ARG A 224 16.85 -16.46 1.45
C ARG A 224 17.72 -16.92 0.28
N LYS A 225 18.47 -16.03 -0.36
CA LYS A 225 19.43 -16.37 -1.43
C LYS A 225 20.54 -17.29 -0.90
N ALA A 226 21.03 -17.04 0.30
CA ALA A 226 22.02 -17.91 0.96
C ALA A 226 21.45 -19.30 1.28
N ASP A 227 20.21 -19.36 1.75
CA ASP A 227 19.49 -20.62 2.01
C ASP A 227 19.28 -21.45 0.73
N MET A 228 19.02 -20.76 -0.39
CA MET A 228 18.83 -21.35 -1.72
C MET A 228 20.15 -21.68 -2.46
N ALA A 229 21.31 -21.53 -1.83
CA ALA A 229 22.60 -21.79 -2.49
C ALA A 229 22.90 -23.29 -2.69
N CYS A 230 22.20 -24.19 -2.01
CA CYS A 230 22.35 -25.66 -2.16
C CYS A 230 23.82 -26.12 -2.03
N ASN A 231 24.41 -26.71 -3.08
CA ASN A 231 25.79 -27.16 -3.14
C ASN A 231 26.80 -26.05 -3.53
N ASP A 232 26.41 -24.77 -3.42
CA ASP A 232 27.27 -23.62 -3.71
C ASP A 232 27.68 -22.90 -2.41
N PRO A 233 28.76 -23.34 -1.73
CA PRO A 233 29.22 -22.71 -0.50
C PRO A 233 29.74 -21.29 -0.72
N GLU A 234 30.29 -20.99 -1.89
CA GLU A 234 30.79 -19.65 -2.24
C GLU A 234 29.63 -18.68 -2.42
N GLY A 235 28.61 -19.06 -3.21
CA GLY A 235 27.36 -18.31 -3.36
C GLY A 235 26.65 -18.08 -2.03
N ARG A 236 26.62 -19.10 -1.15
CA ARG A 236 26.09 -18.95 0.22
C ARG A 236 26.85 -17.89 1.01
N ALA A 237 28.18 -17.95 1.01
CA ALA A 237 29.02 -17.00 1.74
C ALA A 237 28.87 -15.57 1.20
N MET A 238 28.83 -15.40 -0.12
CA MET A 238 28.59 -14.11 -0.76
C MET A 238 27.22 -13.54 -0.38
N ALA A 239 26.16 -14.34 -0.45
CA ALA A 239 24.82 -13.89 -0.08
C ALA A 239 24.72 -13.51 1.40
N ARG A 240 25.38 -14.25 2.31
CA ARG A 240 25.44 -13.87 3.74
C ARG A 240 26.17 -12.55 3.95
N LYS A 241 27.31 -12.35 3.30
CA LYS A 241 28.05 -11.08 3.36
C LYS A 241 27.18 -9.91 2.89
N MET A 242 26.47 -10.08 1.77
CA MET A 242 25.55 -9.05 1.29
C MET A 242 24.41 -8.76 2.28
N SER A 243 23.86 -9.79 2.91
CA SER A 243 22.85 -9.65 3.97
C SER A 243 23.38 -8.82 5.15
N GLU A 244 24.58 -9.12 5.64
CA GLU A 244 25.25 -8.38 6.71
C GLU A 244 25.52 -6.91 6.33
N ASP A 245 26.05 -6.67 5.12
CA ASP A 245 26.31 -5.33 4.61
C ASP A 245 25.03 -4.48 4.55
N TRP A 246 23.91 -5.06 4.10
CA TRP A 246 22.62 -4.37 4.05
C TRP A 246 21.99 -4.15 5.43
N SER A 247 22.17 -5.09 6.35
CA SER A 247 21.77 -4.92 7.74
C SER A 247 22.48 -3.72 8.38
N ASN A 248 23.79 -3.61 8.17
CA ASN A 248 24.59 -2.47 8.65
C ASN A 248 24.14 -1.15 8.03
N LYS A 249 23.93 -1.11 6.71
CA LYS A 249 23.40 0.08 6.01
C LYS A 249 22.05 0.53 6.55
N ALA A 250 21.15 -0.41 6.85
CA ALA A 250 19.83 -0.11 7.42
C ALA A 250 19.96 0.54 8.82
N MET A 251 20.81 -0.03 9.68
CA MET A 251 21.09 0.52 11.01
C MET A 251 21.70 1.93 10.93
N ASP A 252 22.67 2.14 10.04
CA ASP A 252 23.30 3.45 9.85
C ASP A 252 22.33 4.50 9.29
N ALA A 253 21.46 4.12 8.35
CA ALA A 253 20.40 4.99 7.85
C ALA A 253 19.42 5.40 8.97
N ARG A 254 18.98 4.44 9.79
CA ARG A 254 18.11 4.69 10.93
C ARG A 254 18.76 5.61 11.97
N LYS A 255 20.02 5.36 12.31
CA LYS A 255 20.79 6.20 13.23
C LYS A 255 20.88 7.65 12.73
N ARG A 256 21.23 7.85 11.45
CA ARG A 256 21.27 9.18 10.83
C ARG A 256 19.92 9.91 10.90
N LYS A 257 18.81 9.20 10.67
CA LYS A 257 17.45 9.77 10.80
C LYS A 257 17.15 10.21 12.23
N GLN A 258 17.49 9.38 13.22
CA GLN A 258 17.29 9.71 14.64
C GLN A 258 18.12 10.93 15.07
N GLU A 259 19.39 10.98 14.67
CA GLU A 259 20.27 12.14 14.94
C GLU A 259 19.73 13.42 14.29
N ALA A 260 19.24 13.34 13.05
CA ALA A 260 18.64 14.48 12.36
C ALA A 260 17.34 14.96 13.05
N ALA A 261 16.51 14.03 13.53
CA ALA A 261 15.29 14.36 14.27
C ALA A 261 15.61 15.03 15.62
N ALA A 262 16.60 14.52 16.36
CA ALA A 262 17.05 15.09 17.63
C ALA A 262 17.57 16.52 17.46
N LYS A 263 18.35 16.79 16.39
CA LYS A 263 18.83 18.15 16.07
C LYS A 263 17.69 19.12 15.74
N LYS A 264 16.62 18.65 15.08
CA LYS A 264 15.43 19.47 14.80
C LYS A 264 14.58 19.74 16.04
N GLY A 265 14.50 18.79 16.97
CA GLY A 265 13.80 18.95 18.26
C GLY A 265 14.56 19.79 19.30
N GLY A 266 15.89 19.89 19.20
CA GLY A 266 16.74 20.61 20.15
C GLY A 266 16.82 22.13 19.99
N ASN A 267 16.40 22.70 18.85
CA ASN A 267 16.44 24.15 18.60
C ASN A 267 15.20 24.92 19.13
N GLY A 268 14.40 24.29 19.99
CA GLY A 268 13.09 24.80 20.39
C GLY A 268 12.94 25.23 21.84
N ILE A 269 14.00 25.62 22.58
CA ILE A 269 13.85 26.34 23.87
C ILE A 269 15.04 27.31 24.03
N ILE A 270 14.95 28.53 23.51
CA ILE A 270 15.65 29.68 24.09
C ILE A 270 14.62 30.37 24.97
N LEU A 271 14.67 30.08 26.27
CA LEU A 271 14.00 30.92 27.26
C LEU A 271 14.80 32.21 27.35
N ASP A 272 14.31 33.25 26.68
CA ASP A 272 14.78 34.61 26.86
C ASP A 272 14.54 34.98 28.33
N GLN A 273 15.61 35.11 29.12
CA GLN A 273 15.48 35.58 30.50
C GLN A 273 15.33 37.10 30.48
N PRO A 274 14.29 37.67 31.10
CA PRO A 274 14.17 39.11 31.23
C PRO A 274 15.25 39.63 32.18
N SER A 275 16.15 40.45 31.64
CA SER A 275 17.12 41.24 32.38
C SER A 275 16.41 42.14 33.41
N LYS A 276 16.85 42.08 34.66
CA LYS A 276 16.64 43.11 35.67
C LYS A 276 17.94 43.86 35.90
#